data_AF-A0A925W0G9-F1
#
_entry.id   AF-A0A925W0G9-F1
#
_cell.length_a   1.000
_cell.length_b   1.000
_cell.length_c   1.000
_cell.angle_alpha   90.00
_cell.angle_beta   90.00
_cell.angle_gamma   90.00
#
_symmetry.space_group_name_H-M   'P 1'
#
loop_
_entity.id
_entity.type
_entity.pdbx_description
1 polymer ?
#
loop_
_entity_poly.entity_id
_entity_poly.type
_entity_poly.pdbx_seq_one_letter_code
_entity_poly.pdbx_strand_id
1 'polypeptide(L)'
;WPATTTAAIYMIIVLVMIWVLQLFPATAKLAPIYNPVTHMVPPPFPLLLIVPAVAIDIVMRKVQGDWTRAVVIGVSFVLLMLAAHWWWSEFLLSPLARNAFFGADRWDYNARPGAWRYQYWSTGQSRPAFLMVLGMAVIAAISTSRLGLWVGAGMARVQR
;
A
#
# COMPACT_ATOMS: atom_id res chain seq x y z
N TRP A 1 -11.90 -14.62 -7.08
CA TRP A 1 -11.53 -13.40 -6.37
C TRP A 1 -10.26 -12.86 -6.99
N PRO A 2 -10.30 -12.44 -8.28
CA PRO A 2 -9.10 -12.03 -9.00
C PRO A 2 -8.38 -10.87 -8.32
N ALA A 3 -9.09 -9.83 -7.85
CA ALA A 3 -8.45 -8.68 -7.23
C ALA A 3 -7.69 -9.09 -5.96
N THR A 4 -8.32 -9.91 -5.11
CA THR A 4 -7.74 -10.39 -3.86
C THR A 4 -6.55 -11.30 -4.09
N THR A 5 -6.64 -12.22 -5.06
CA THR A 5 -5.53 -13.10 -5.42
C THR A 5 -4.32 -12.29 -5.93
N THR A 6 -4.53 -11.32 -6.82
CA THR A 6 -3.44 -10.46 -7.30
C THR A 6 -2.81 -9.65 -6.17
N ALA A 7 -3.62 -9.07 -5.28
CA ALA A 7 -3.10 -8.35 -4.12
C ALA A 7 -2.30 -9.25 -3.17
N ALA A 8 -2.77 -10.48 -2.94
CA ALA A 8 -2.06 -11.47 -2.12
C ALA A 8 -0.72 -11.87 -2.74
N ILE A 9 -0.68 -12.12 -4.06
CA ILE A 9 0.57 -12.44 -4.77
C ILE A 9 1.56 -11.28 -4.66
N TYR A 10 1.12 -10.04 -4.90
CA TYR A 10 1.96 -8.85 -4.69
C TYR A 10 2.53 -8.81 -3.27
N MET A 11 1.68 -8.99 -2.24
CA MET A 11 2.12 -8.97 -0.86
C MET A 11 3.14 -10.09 -0.57
N ILE A 12 2.89 -11.31 -1.05
CA ILE A 12 3.80 -12.45 -0.88
C ILE A 12 5.16 -12.15 -1.50
N ILE A 13 5.20 -11.60 -2.72
CA ILE A 13 6.46 -11.26 -3.39
C ILE A 13 7.27 -10.29 -2.53
N VAL A 14 6.65 -9.21 -2.04
CA VAL A 14 7.34 -8.21 -1.20
C VAL A 14 7.77 -8.82 0.13
N LEU A 15 6.94 -9.64 0.78
CA LEU A 15 7.29 -10.32 2.03
C LEU A 15 8.47 -11.28 1.85
N VAL A 16 8.50 -12.04 0.75
CA VAL A 16 9.65 -12.89 0.40
C VAL A 16 10.90 -12.04 0.23
N MET A 17 10.82 -10.89 -0.44
CA MET A 17 11.96 -9.97 -0.53
C MET A 17 12.42 -9.48 0.85
N ILE A 18 11.50 -9.16 1.76
CA ILE A 18 11.83 -8.76 3.14
C ILE A 18 12.58 -9.88 3.85
N TRP A 19 12.09 -11.10 3.78
CA TRP A 19 12.67 -12.24 4.49
C TRP A 19 14.01 -12.69 3.90
N VAL A 20 14.16 -12.60 2.58
CA VAL A 20 15.32 -13.14 1.85
C VAL A 20 16.45 -12.13 1.74
N LEU A 21 16.19 -10.87 1.35
CA LEU A 21 17.26 -9.91 1.06
C LEU A 21 18.14 -9.62 2.27
N GLN A 22 17.52 -9.48 3.45
CA GLN A 22 18.25 -9.18 4.69
C GLN A 22 19.28 -10.25 5.11
N LEU A 23 19.25 -11.44 4.51
CA LEU A 23 20.21 -12.52 4.77
C LEU A 23 21.53 -12.35 4.01
N PHE A 24 21.55 -11.52 2.98
CA PHE A 24 22.72 -11.35 2.12
C PHE A 24 23.60 -10.18 2.59
N PRO A 25 24.91 -10.41 2.82
CA PRO A 25 25.86 -9.35 3.08
C PRO A 25 25.93 -8.36 1.91
N ALA A 26 25.92 -7.07 2.21
CA ALA A 26 26.09 -6.01 1.21
C ALA A 26 26.75 -4.79 1.85
N THR A 27 27.48 -4.00 1.05
CA THR A 27 28.09 -2.74 1.48
C THR A 27 27.78 -1.63 0.49
N ALA A 28 27.58 -0.42 0.99
CA ALA A 28 27.34 0.75 0.16
C ALA A 28 28.60 1.08 -0.67
N LYS A 29 28.45 1.18 -1.98
CA LYS A 29 29.52 1.55 -2.92
C LYS A 29 29.46 3.00 -3.39
N LEU A 30 28.43 3.73 -2.97
CA LEU A 30 28.16 5.11 -3.36
C LEU A 30 28.08 5.98 -2.11
N ALA A 31 28.76 7.12 -2.16
CA ALA A 31 28.64 8.17 -1.15
C ALA A 31 27.41 9.06 -1.43
N PRO A 32 26.89 9.79 -0.42
CA PRO A 32 27.27 9.75 0.99
C PRO A 32 26.69 8.55 1.75
N ILE A 33 27.43 8.05 2.74
CA ILE A 33 27.00 6.97 3.64
C ILE A 33 26.74 7.58 5.02
N TYR A 34 25.47 7.60 5.43
CA TYR A 34 25.06 8.12 6.74
C TYR A 34 24.60 7.01 7.69
N ASN A 35 24.15 5.89 7.15
CA ASN A 35 23.73 4.70 7.89
C ASN A 35 24.53 3.49 7.39
N PRO A 36 25.55 3.03 8.13
CA PRO A 36 26.41 1.94 7.67
C PRO A 36 25.69 0.59 7.76
N VAL A 37 25.01 0.20 6.68
CA VAL A 37 24.31 -1.10 6.56
C VAL A 37 25.24 -2.14 5.94
N THR A 38 25.30 -3.33 6.54
CA THR A 38 26.16 -4.46 6.12
C THR A 38 25.41 -5.62 5.45
N HIS A 39 24.13 -5.42 5.12
CA HIS A 39 23.25 -6.39 4.47
C HIS A 39 22.40 -5.70 3.40
N MET A 40 21.79 -6.46 2.49
CA MET A 40 20.85 -5.87 1.54
C MET A 40 19.62 -5.34 2.27
N VAL A 41 19.26 -4.10 1.97
CA VAL A 41 18.11 -3.43 2.58
C VAL A 41 16.84 -3.89 1.84
N PRO A 42 15.89 -4.53 2.54
CA PRO A 42 14.64 -4.96 1.90
C PRO A 42 13.73 -3.76 1.58
N PRO A 43 12.72 -3.95 0.71
CA PRO A 43 11.67 -2.96 0.52
C PRO A 43 10.87 -2.72 1.81
N PRO A 44 10.15 -1.58 1.92
CA PRO A 44 9.22 -1.36 3.03
C PRO A 44 8.10 -2.41 3.03
N PHE A 45 7.44 -2.57 4.19
CA PHE A 45 6.32 -3.50 4.32
C PHE A 45 5.24 -3.23 3.26
N PRO A 46 4.71 -4.26 2.56
CA PRO A 46 3.77 -4.05 1.48
C PRO A 46 2.49 -3.37 1.96
N LEU A 47 1.92 -2.53 1.09
CA LEU A 47 0.61 -1.95 1.35
C LEU A 47 -0.43 -3.07 1.52
N LEU A 48 -1.38 -2.88 2.44
CA LEU A 48 -2.44 -3.85 2.73
C LEU A 48 -3.56 -3.83 1.67
N LEU A 49 -3.18 -3.90 0.38
CA LEU A 49 -4.10 -3.87 -0.76
C LEU A 49 -5.09 -5.04 -0.74
N ILE A 50 -4.79 -6.12 -0.02
CA ILE A 50 -5.70 -7.25 0.14
C ILE A 50 -7.04 -6.84 0.77
N VAL A 51 -7.04 -5.85 1.68
CA VAL A 51 -8.25 -5.38 2.36
C VAL A 51 -9.26 -4.75 1.38
N PRO A 52 -8.92 -3.71 0.60
CA PRO A 52 -9.83 -3.18 -0.41
C PRO A 52 -10.05 -4.15 -1.58
N ALA A 53 -9.11 -5.05 -1.88
CA ALA A 53 -9.29 -6.06 -2.94
C ALA A 53 -10.40 -7.06 -2.63
N VAL A 54 -10.54 -7.47 -1.37
CA VAL A 54 -11.66 -8.30 -0.89
C VAL A 54 -12.98 -7.57 -1.15
N ALA A 55 -13.07 -6.27 -0.82
CA ALA A 55 -14.28 -5.49 -1.08
C ALA A 55 -14.58 -5.39 -2.58
N ILE A 56 -13.58 -5.17 -3.43
CA ILE A 56 -13.75 -5.15 -4.89
C ILE A 56 -14.38 -6.46 -5.37
N ASP A 57 -13.83 -7.60 -4.98
CA ASP A 57 -14.37 -8.91 -5.40
C ASP A 57 -15.80 -9.16 -4.90
N ILE A 58 -16.14 -8.72 -3.69
CA ILE A 58 -17.52 -8.77 -3.16
C ILE A 58 -18.45 -7.90 -4.02
N VAL A 59 -18.05 -6.65 -4.29
CA VAL A 59 -18.85 -5.68 -5.06
C VAL A 59 -19.07 -6.16 -6.48
N MET A 60 -18.05 -6.75 -7.12
CA MET A 60 -18.17 -7.35 -8.45
C MET A 60 -19.20 -8.48 -8.53
N ARG A 61 -19.42 -9.19 -7.44
CA ARG A 61 -20.40 -10.29 -7.37
C ARG A 61 -21.80 -9.84 -6.97
N LYS A 62 -21.90 -8.87 -6.06
CA LYS A 62 -23.16 -8.51 -5.39
C LYS A 62 -23.84 -7.26 -5.93
N VAL A 63 -23.09 -6.33 -6.52
CA VAL A 63 -23.62 -5.05 -7.02
C VAL A 63 -23.81 -5.14 -8.52
N GLN A 64 -24.91 -4.59 -9.02
CA GLN A 64 -25.19 -4.45 -10.45
C GLN A 64 -25.10 -2.97 -10.88
N GLY A 65 -24.96 -2.75 -12.18
CA GLY A 65 -24.82 -1.41 -12.76
C GLY A 65 -23.38 -0.91 -12.71
N ASP A 66 -22.88 -0.48 -13.87
CA ASP A 66 -21.50 -0.04 -14.07
C ASP A 66 -21.13 1.18 -13.21
N TRP A 67 -22.00 2.18 -13.18
CA TRP A 67 -21.78 3.41 -12.40
C TRP A 67 -21.88 3.14 -10.90
N THR A 68 -22.88 2.38 -10.47
CA THR A 68 -23.02 1.98 -9.07
C THR A 68 -21.81 1.18 -8.59
N ARG A 69 -21.32 0.23 -9.40
CA ARG A 69 -20.07 -0.49 -9.13
C ARG A 69 -18.87 0.43 -9.00
N ALA A 70 -18.69 1.37 -9.93
CA ALA A 70 -17.58 2.31 -9.91
C ALA A 70 -17.59 3.16 -8.63
N VAL A 71 -18.76 3.67 -8.23
CA VAL A 71 -18.93 4.45 -6.99
C VAL A 71 -18.63 3.59 -5.77
N VAL A 72 -19.25 2.41 -5.66
CA VAL A 72 -19.08 1.54 -4.48
C VAL A 72 -17.64 1.04 -4.37
N ILE A 73 -16.99 0.66 -5.47
CA ILE A 73 -15.56 0.30 -5.47
C ILE A 73 -14.72 1.50 -5.03
N GLY A 74 -14.86 2.66 -5.68
CA GLY A 74 -14.00 3.82 -5.41
C GLY A 74 -14.10 4.28 -3.95
N VAL A 75 -15.33 4.38 -3.42
CA VAL A 75 -15.57 4.78 -2.03
C VAL A 75 -15.05 3.71 -1.06
N SER A 76 -15.39 2.43 -1.27
CA SER A 76 -14.92 1.37 -0.37
C SER A 76 -13.40 1.22 -0.38
N PHE A 77 -12.75 1.38 -1.53
CA PHE A 77 -11.29 1.36 -1.65
C PHE A 77 -10.66 2.43 -0.77
N VAL A 78 -11.10 3.69 -0.88
CA VAL A 78 -10.53 4.81 -0.10
C VAL A 78 -10.78 4.62 1.40
N LEU A 79 -12.00 4.26 1.80
CA LEU A 79 -12.34 4.07 3.20
C LEU A 79 -11.56 2.91 3.84
N LEU A 80 -11.45 1.78 3.14
CA LEU A 80 -10.72 0.62 3.63
C LEU A 80 -9.22 0.85 3.65
N MET A 81 -8.66 1.55 2.66
CA MET A 81 -7.26 1.96 2.69
C MET A 81 -6.97 2.84 3.90
N LEU A 82 -7.81 3.87 4.14
CA LEU A 82 -7.65 4.76 5.28
C LEU A 82 -7.75 4.00 6.60
N ALA A 83 -8.80 3.20 6.79
CA ALA A 83 -9.02 2.46 8.03
C ALA A 83 -7.92 1.43 8.31
N ALA A 84 -7.53 0.63 7.31
CA ALA A 84 -6.49 -0.38 7.47
C ALA A 84 -5.13 0.26 7.74
N HIS A 85 -4.75 1.28 6.96
CA HIS A 85 -3.41 1.86 7.06
C HIS A 85 -3.24 2.78 8.27
N TRP A 86 -4.31 3.31 8.85
CA TRP A 86 -4.21 4.10 10.09
C TRP A 86 -3.61 3.25 11.22
N TRP A 87 -4.27 2.14 11.57
CA TRP A 87 -3.81 1.22 12.61
C TRP A 87 -2.53 0.48 12.21
N TRP A 88 -2.40 0.15 10.93
CA TRP A 88 -1.20 -0.52 10.44
C TRP A 88 0.04 0.37 10.55
N SER A 89 -0.09 1.67 10.27
CA SER A 89 1.01 2.62 10.44
C SER A 89 1.43 2.73 11.91
N GLU A 90 0.46 2.76 12.83
CA GLU A 90 0.74 2.79 14.27
C GLU A 90 1.51 1.54 14.72
N PHE A 91 1.08 0.37 14.25
CA PHE A 91 1.78 -0.89 14.48
C PHE A 91 3.21 -0.86 13.91
N LEU A 92 3.40 -0.40 12.67
CA LEU A 92 4.72 -0.33 12.02
C LEU A 92 5.69 0.63 12.72
N LEU A 93 5.19 1.70 13.34
CA LEU A 93 6.03 2.63 14.13
C LEU A 93 6.44 2.04 15.49
N SER A 94 5.66 1.08 15.99
CA SER A 94 5.88 0.46 17.30
C SER A 94 7.14 -0.42 17.34
N PRO A 95 7.70 -0.70 18.53
CA PRO A 95 8.80 -1.65 18.68
C PRO A 95 8.46 -3.07 18.19
N LEU A 96 7.18 -3.46 18.18
CA LEU A 96 6.76 -4.82 17.83
C LEU A 96 6.98 -5.15 16.35
N ALA A 97 7.02 -4.14 15.48
CA ALA A 97 7.27 -4.32 14.05
C ALA A 97 8.77 -4.29 13.68
N ARG A 98 9.66 -4.07 14.66
CA ARG A 98 11.12 -3.94 14.46
C ARG A 98 11.82 -5.29 14.52
N ASN A 99 11.40 -6.20 13.66
CA ASN A 99 11.98 -7.53 13.56
C ASN A 99 12.14 -7.95 12.09
N ALA A 100 12.81 -9.08 11.88
CA ALA A 100 13.07 -9.60 10.53
C ALA A 100 11.79 -9.98 9.76
N PHE A 101 10.67 -10.20 10.46
CA PHE A 101 9.41 -10.59 9.83
C PHE A 101 8.67 -9.40 9.23
N PHE A 102 8.54 -8.30 9.97
CA PHE A 102 7.84 -7.08 9.50
C PHE A 102 8.77 -6.03 8.89
N GLY A 103 10.05 -5.98 9.27
CA GLY A 103 11.05 -5.13 8.62
C GLY A 103 10.78 -3.62 8.69
N ALA A 104 10.07 -3.13 9.72
CA ALA A 104 9.63 -1.72 9.76
C ALA A 104 10.75 -0.69 10.01
N ASP A 105 11.88 -1.07 10.61
CA ASP A 105 13.03 -0.18 10.87
C ASP A 105 14.22 -0.48 9.95
N ARG A 106 13.95 -0.61 8.65
CA ARG A 106 14.95 -0.90 7.61
C ARG A 106 15.17 0.34 6.75
N TRP A 107 16.21 1.10 7.09
CA TRP A 107 16.62 2.30 6.38
C TRP A 107 17.81 2.01 5.48
N ASP A 108 17.85 2.68 4.34
CA ASP A 108 18.97 2.58 3.40
C ASP A 108 20.20 3.35 3.89
N TYR A 109 21.30 3.23 3.15
CA TYR A 109 22.60 3.77 3.57
C TYR A 109 22.67 5.30 3.48
N ASN A 110 21.81 5.93 2.67
CA ASN A 110 21.76 7.38 2.47
C ASN A 110 20.76 8.07 3.43
N ALA A 111 19.95 7.31 4.16
CA ALA A 111 19.09 7.85 5.20
C ALA A 111 19.92 8.34 6.39
N ARG A 112 19.40 9.37 7.09
CA ARG A 112 19.90 9.83 8.39
C ARG A 112 18.85 9.53 9.48
N PRO A 113 18.74 8.27 9.94
CA PRO A 113 17.72 7.90 10.92
C PRO A 113 17.87 8.72 12.20
N GLY A 114 16.78 9.30 12.68
CA GLY A 114 16.73 10.04 13.94
C GLY A 114 15.51 9.64 14.77
N ALA A 115 15.24 10.38 15.85
CA ALA A 115 14.07 10.14 16.70
C ALA A 115 12.73 10.21 15.91
N TRP A 116 12.73 10.93 14.80
CA TRP A 116 11.56 11.13 13.94
C TRP A 116 11.05 9.86 13.24
N ARG A 117 11.84 8.79 13.16
CA ARG A 117 11.49 7.58 12.38
C ARG A 117 10.41 6.71 13.01
N TYR A 118 10.06 6.97 14.27
CA TYR A 118 9.06 6.21 15.03
C TYR A 118 7.83 7.05 15.41
N GLN A 119 7.65 8.20 14.77
CA GLN A 119 6.52 9.09 15.03
C GLN A 119 5.84 9.46 13.72
N TYR A 120 4.55 9.78 13.81
CA TYR A 120 3.85 10.43 12.72
C TYR A 120 4.46 11.79 12.42
N TRP A 121 4.58 12.10 11.14
CA TRP A 121 5.05 13.41 10.73
C TRP A 121 3.89 14.40 10.83
N SER A 122 4.05 15.42 11.67
CA SER A 122 3.09 16.51 11.72
C SER A 122 3.27 17.40 10.49
N THR A 123 2.40 17.28 9.51
CA THR A 123 2.43 18.13 8.30
C THR A 123 1.80 19.52 8.53
N GLY A 124 1.38 19.85 9.77
CA GLY A 124 0.70 21.11 10.08
C GLY A 124 -0.61 21.31 9.32
N GLN A 125 -1.18 20.25 8.75
CA GLN A 125 -2.34 20.36 7.87
C GLN A 125 -3.64 20.57 8.65
N SER A 126 -4.47 21.48 8.14
CA SER A 126 -5.77 21.78 8.71
C SER A 126 -6.80 20.71 8.34
N ARG A 127 -7.83 20.52 9.18
CA ARG A 127 -8.94 19.59 8.90
C ARG A 127 -9.59 19.84 7.53
N PRO A 128 -9.81 21.09 7.07
CA PRO A 128 -10.34 21.34 5.72
C PRO A 128 -9.43 20.84 4.59
N ALA A 129 -8.11 20.99 4.72
CA ALA A 129 -7.15 20.48 3.72
C ALA A 129 -7.21 18.95 3.64
N PHE A 130 -7.31 18.27 4.79
CA PHE A 130 -7.50 16.82 4.82
C PHE A 130 -8.78 16.37 4.11
N LEU A 131 -9.92 17.01 4.40
CA LEU A 131 -11.20 16.69 3.76
C LEU A 131 -11.18 16.94 2.26
N MET A 132 -10.49 18.00 1.81
CA MET A 132 -10.32 18.30 0.39
C MET A 132 -9.54 17.20 -0.33
N VAL A 133 -8.39 16.78 0.21
CA VAL A 133 -7.58 15.69 -0.37
C VAL A 133 -8.32 14.36 -0.33
N LEU A 134 -9.07 14.08 0.74
CA LEU A 134 -9.92 12.90 0.83
C LEU A 134 -11.01 12.90 -0.25
N GLY A 135 -11.67 14.03 -0.47
CA GLY A 135 -12.65 14.19 -1.55
C GLY A 135 -12.05 13.98 -2.93
N MET A 136 -10.86 14.53 -3.19
CA MET A 136 -10.12 14.32 -4.43
C MET A 136 -9.75 12.84 -4.62
N ALA A 137 -9.31 12.16 -3.56
CA ALA A 137 -9.00 10.74 -3.61
C ALA A 137 -10.22 9.89 -3.96
N VAL A 138 -11.40 10.20 -3.40
CA VAL A 138 -12.66 9.53 -3.76
C VAL A 138 -13.01 9.75 -5.23
N ILE A 139 -12.96 10.99 -5.73
CA ILE A 139 -13.25 11.29 -7.13
C ILE A 139 -12.29 10.55 -8.07
N ALA A 140 -10.99 10.56 -7.75
CA ALA A 140 -9.98 9.84 -8.52
C ALA A 140 -10.20 8.33 -8.50
N ALA A 141 -10.55 7.75 -7.34
CA ALA A 141 -10.83 6.33 -7.19
C ALA A 141 -12.09 5.90 -7.98
N ILE A 142 -13.17 6.69 -7.95
CA ILE A 142 -14.39 6.42 -8.73
C ILE A 142 -14.08 6.50 -10.24
N SER A 143 -13.36 7.53 -10.67
CA SER A 143 -12.98 7.73 -12.07
C SER A 143 -12.13 6.58 -12.60
N THR A 144 -11.12 6.17 -11.82
CA THR A 144 -10.24 5.05 -12.16
C THR A 144 -11.00 3.72 -12.13
N SER A 145 -11.91 3.52 -11.18
CA SER A 145 -12.78 2.34 -11.13
C SER A 145 -13.67 2.25 -12.37
N ARG A 146 -14.23 3.38 -12.82
CA ARG A 146 -15.05 3.42 -14.03
C ARG A 146 -14.23 3.05 -15.26
N LEU A 147 -13.02 3.59 -15.39
CA LEU A 147 -12.10 3.26 -16.47
C LEU A 147 -11.75 1.76 -16.45
N GLY A 148 -11.43 1.21 -15.27
CA GLY A 148 -11.11 -0.20 -15.11
C GLY A 148 -12.26 -1.13 -15.51
N LEU A 149 -13.50 -0.80 -15.12
CA LEU A 149 -14.69 -1.55 -15.54
C LEU A 149 -14.91 -1.50 -17.06
N TRP A 150 -14.70 -0.32 -17.67
CA TRP A 150 -14.83 -0.15 -19.11
C TRP A 150 -13.79 -0.97 -19.89
N VAL A 151 -12.52 -0.91 -19.49
CA VAL A 151 -11.45 -1.72 -20.08
C VAL A 151 -11.72 -3.21 -19.88
N GLY A 152 -12.14 -3.62 -18.68
CA GLY A 152 -12.51 -5.00 -18.37
C GLY A 152 -13.63 -5.54 -19.26
N ALA A 153 -14.70 -4.76 -19.45
CA ALA A 153 -15.78 -5.11 -20.37
C ALA A 153 -15.34 -5.12 -21.85
N GLY A 154 -14.33 -4.33 -22.22
CA GLY A 154 -13.67 -4.39 -23.52
C GLY A 154 -12.95 -5.73 -23.73
N MET A 155 -12.08 -6.10 -22.80
CA MET A 155 -11.29 -7.35 -22.88
C MET A 155 -12.18 -8.60 -22.88
N ALA A 156 -13.24 -8.62 -22.08
CA ALA A 156 -14.19 -9.74 -22.05
C ALA A 156 -14.91 -9.98 -23.38
N ARG A 157 -15.02 -8.96 -24.24
CA ARG A 157 -15.60 -9.10 -25.59
C ARG A 157 -14.65 -9.72 -26.60
N VAL A 158 -13.34 -9.60 -26.39
CA VAL A 158 -12.29 -10.12 -27.29
C VAL A 158 -12.03 -11.61 -27.05
N GLN A 159 -12.28 -12.11 -25.84
CA GLN A 159 -12.13 -13.53 -25.47
C GLN A 159 -13.23 -14.47 -26.03
N ARG A 160 -13.84 -14.15 -27.16
CA ARG A 160 -14.84 -15.02 -27.82
C ARG A 160 -14.19 -16.10 -28.66
#